data_AF-A0A0N4UU58-F1
#
_entry.id   AF-A0A0N4UU58-F1
#
_cell.length_a   1.000
_cell.length_b   1.000
_cell.length_c   1.000
_cell.angle_alpha   90.00
_cell.angle_beta   90.00
_cell.angle_gamma   90.00
#
_symmetry.space_group_name_H-M   'P 1'
#
loop_
_entity.id
_entity.type
_entity.pdbx_description
1 polymer ?
#
loop_
_entity_poly.entity_id
_entity_poly.type
_entity_poly.pdbx_seq_one_letter_code
_entity_poly.pdbx_strand_id
1 'polypeptide(L)'
;IRLTINLQTWIANGATKFYFYVNSITKEVDGIFRIYENDQNISVERVQWNLFPTEADVSDEENPNNLIHLGAQVFVWNDCILRAKGNTDYLALSDFDEIFVAFDNRTLLSALDNQLRENKNIASIMFQSTYGQTYVS
;
A
#
# COMPACT_ATOMS: atom_id res chain seq x y z
N ILE A 1 0.85 -6.35 -15.12
CA ILE A 1 0.67 -5.02 -15.78
C ILE A 1 0.09 -4.01 -14.79
N ARG A 2 -1.15 -4.17 -14.27
CA ARG A 2 -1.73 -3.22 -13.29
C ARG A 2 -0.90 -3.01 -12.02
N LEU A 3 -0.46 -4.09 -11.38
CA LEU A 3 0.42 -4.03 -10.19
C LEU A 3 1.70 -3.21 -10.46
N THR A 4 2.34 -3.45 -11.60
CA THR A 4 3.58 -2.75 -11.99
C THR A 4 3.36 -1.25 -12.18
N ILE A 5 2.26 -0.86 -12.86
CA ILE A 5 1.91 0.55 -13.06
C ILE A 5 1.68 1.22 -11.71
N ASN A 6 0.94 0.58 -10.80
CA ASN A 6 0.65 1.16 -9.49
C ASN A 6 1.92 1.38 -8.67
N LEU A 7 2.83 0.41 -8.64
CA LEU A 7 4.13 0.57 -7.97
C LEU A 7 4.96 1.71 -8.58
N GLN A 8 5.03 1.79 -9.91
CA GLN A 8 5.73 2.88 -10.59
C GLN A 8 5.12 4.25 -10.27
N THR A 9 3.79 4.35 -10.22
CA THR A 9 3.10 5.58 -9.84
C THR A 9 3.40 5.98 -8.41
N TRP A 10 3.43 5.05 -7.46
CA TRP A 10 3.81 5.33 -6.08
C TRP A 10 5.26 5.79 -5.95
N ILE A 11 6.19 5.14 -6.66
CA ILE A 11 7.61 5.54 -6.71
C ILE A 11 7.73 6.95 -7.30
N ALA A 12 7.07 7.23 -8.41
CA ALA A 12 7.06 8.56 -9.04
C ALA A 12 6.47 9.65 -8.12
N ASN A 13 5.57 9.26 -7.20
CA ASN A 13 5.02 10.14 -6.18
C ASN A 13 5.90 10.31 -4.93
N GLY A 14 7.08 9.67 -4.90
CA GLY A 14 8.07 9.83 -3.83
C GLY A 14 8.09 8.69 -2.80
N ALA A 15 7.37 7.58 -3.03
CA ALA A 15 7.46 6.43 -2.13
C ALA A 15 8.84 5.75 -2.23
N THR A 16 9.50 5.59 -1.08
CA THR A 16 10.84 4.97 -0.97
C THR A 16 10.84 3.64 -0.22
N LYS A 17 9.73 3.29 0.44
CA LYS A 17 9.58 2.01 1.15
C LYS A 17 8.21 1.40 0.91
N PHE A 18 8.18 0.09 0.66
CA PHE A 18 6.98 -0.71 0.46
C PHE A 18 6.94 -1.87 1.45
N TYR A 19 5.78 -2.08 2.07
CA TYR A 19 5.48 -3.26 2.88
C TYR A 19 4.41 -4.08 2.14
N PHE A 20 4.73 -5.30 1.75
CA PHE A 20 3.77 -6.22 1.13
C PHE A 20 3.45 -7.35 2.09
N TYR A 21 2.18 -7.42 2.51
CA TYR A 21 1.68 -8.51 3.32
C TYR A 21 1.32 -9.68 2.42
N VAL A 22 2.01 -10.80 2.62
CA VAL A 22 1.92 -11.97 1.74
C VAL A 22 1.50 -13.18 2.55
N ASN A 23 0.33 -13.74 2.23
CA ASN A 23 -0.04 -15.08 2.68
C ASN A 23 0.30 -16.12 1.60
N SER A 24 -0.17 -15.87 0.37
CA SER A 24 0.15 -16.63 -0.83
C SER A 24 0.15 -15.71 -2.06
N ILE A 25 1.00 -16.01 -3.04
CA ILE A 25 1.12 -15.27 -4.31
C ILE A 25 1.49 -16.24 -5.44
N THR A 26 1.17 -15.85 -6.69
CA THR A 26 1.61 -16.61 -7.87
C THR A 26 3.09 -16.35 -8.17
N LYS A 27 3.70 -17.21 -9.00
CA LYS A 27 5.12 -17.05 -9.40
C LYS A 27 5.36 -15.75 -10.18
N GLU A 28 4.38 -15.31 -10.95
CA GLU A 28 4.43 -14.08 -11.72
C GLU A 28 4.48 -12.86 -10.80
N VAL A 29 3.64 -12.84 -9.75
CA VAL A 29 3.64 -11.76 -8.75
C VAL A 29 4.93 -11.79 -7.93
N ASP A 30 5.40 -12.98 -7.53
CA ASP A 30 6.69 -13.13 -6.84
C ASP A 30 7.85 -12.59 -7.71
N GLY A 31 7.84 -12.88 -9.01
CA GLY A 31 8.82 -12.34 -9.96
C GLY A 31 8.79 -10.81 -10.03
N ILE A 32 7.61 -10.19 -10.02
CA ILE A 32 7.47 -8.72 -9.97
C ILE A 32 8.05 -8.19 -8.66
N PHE A 33 7.70 -8.76 -7.51
CA PHE A 33 8.23 -8.31 -6.22
C PHE A 33 9.76 -8.40 -6.18
N ARG A 34 10.35 -9.49 -6.68
CA ARG A 34 11.82 -9.61 -6.76
C ARG A 34 12.49 -8.53 -7.60
N ILE A 35 11.84 -8.03 -8.65
CA ILE A 35 12.38 -6.93 -9.45
C ILE A 35 12.53 -5.68 -8.57
N TYR A 36 11.47 -5.32 -7.83
CA TYR A 36 11.48 -4.14 -6.97
C TYR A 36 12.32 -4.33 -5.69
N GLU A 37 12.44 -5.56 -5.17
CA GLU A 37 13.36 -5.89 -4.07
C GLU A 37 14.84 -5.64 -4.45
N ASN A 38 15.18 -5.75 -5.74
CA ASN A 38 16.53 -5.52 -6.24
C ASN A 38 16.77 -4.08 -6.72
N ASP A 39 15.76 -3.20 -6.64
CA ASP A 39 15.93 -1.78 -6.95
C ASP A 39 16.70 -1.08 -5.82
N GLN A 40 17.75 -0.31 -6.18
CA GLN A 40 18.61 0.36 -5.19
C GLN A 40 18.00 1.64 -4.61
N ASN A 41 16.94 2.17 -5.23
CA ASN A 41 16.33 3.45 -4.84
C ASN A 41 15.17 3.29 -3.85
N ILE A 42 14.67 2.06 -3.69
CA ILE A 42 13.55 1.77 -2.79
C ILE A 42 13.89 0.58 -1.89
N SER A 43 13.18 0.47 -0.78
CA SER A 43 13.21 -0.70 0.09
C SER A 43 11.89 -1.44 0.00
N VAL A 44 11.94 -2.75 -0.23
CA VAL A 44 10.76 -3.62 -0.23
C VAL A 44 10.90 -4.62 0.91
N GLU A 45 9.89 -4.68 1.77
CA GLU A 45 9.77 -5.66 2.85
C GLU A 45 8.52 -6.52 2.61
N ARG A 46 8.74 -7.82 2.39
CA ARG A 46 7.65 -8.79 2.40
C ARG A 46 7.39 -9.26 3.83
N VAL A 47 6.21 -8.95 4.33
CA VAL A 47 5.73 -9.40 5.64
C VAL A 47 4.91 -10.67 5.43
N GLN A 48 5.41 -11.80 5.94
CA GLN A 48 4.65 -13.05 5.89
C GLN A 48 3.41 -12.91 6.78
N TRP A 49 2.22 -12.96 6.17
CA TRP A 49 0.94 -12.96 6.86
C TRP A 49 0.43 -14.38 7.00
N ASN A 50 0.31 -14.86 8.24
CA ASN A 50 -0.20 -16.19 8.51
C ASN A 50 -1.72 -16.17 8.67
N LEU A 51 -2.34 -17.30 8.38
CA LEU A 51 -3.76 -17.48 8.66
C LEU A 51 -3.99 -17.52 10.17
N PHE A 52 -5.11 -16.95 10.60
CA PHE A 52 -5.59 -17.09 11.97
C PHE A 52 -5.90 -18.56 12.25
N PRO A 53 -5.64 -19.03 13.48
CA PRO A 53 -6.04 -20.38 13.88
C PRO A 53 -7.56 -20.49 13.84
N THR A 54 -8.05 -21.52 13.18
CA THR A 54 -9.48 -21.81 13.02
C THR A 54 -9.74 -23.29 13.23
N GLU A 55 -10.89 -23.61 13.81
CA GLU A 55 -11.38 -24.99 13.89
C GLU A 55 -11.62 -25.56 12.49
N ALA A 56 -11.51 -26.88 12.33
CA ALA A 56 -11.59 -27.53 11.03
C ALA A 56 -13.00 -27.49 10.41
N ASP A 57 -14.03 -27.30 11.24
CA ASP A 57 -15.45 -27.31 10.88
C ASP A 57 -16.10 -25.92 10.95
N VAL A 58 -15.32 -24.85 11.09
CA VAL A 58 -15.84 -23.48 11.04
C VAL A 58 -16.47 -23.20 9.68
N SER A 59 -17.64 -22.56 9.68
CA SER A 59 -18.29 -22.12 8.44
C SER A 59 -17.45 -21.05 7.72
N ASP A 60 -17.64 -20.91 6.40
CA ASP A 60 -16.89 -19.90 5.63
C ASP A 60 -17.22 -18.47 6.09
N GLU A 61 -18.46 -18.25 6.54
CA GLU A 61 -18.93 -16.96 7.06
C GLU A 61 -18.35 -16.61 8.43
N GLU A 62 -17.98 -17.60 9.23
CA GLU A 62 -17.38 -17.42 10.56
C GLU A 62 -15.85 -17.52 10.53
N ASN A 63 -15.27 -18.02 9.42
CA ASN A 63 -13.84 -18.15 9.27
C ASN A 63 -13.18 -16.76 9.12
N PRO A 64 -12.39 -16.28 10.09
CA PRO A 64 -11.76 -14.96 10.02
C PRO A 64 -10.81 -14.79 8.83
N ASN A 65 -10.28 -15.88 8.27
CA ASN A 65 -9.41 -15.85 7.10
C ASN A 65 -10.17 -15.54 5.80
N ASN A 66 -11.48 -15.76 5.77
CA ASN A 66 -12.35 -15.40 4.64
C ASN A 66 -12.91 -13.96 4.77
N LEU A 67 -12.85 -13.39 5.97
CA LEU A 67 -13.37 -12.06 6.30
C LEU A 67 -12.30 -10.96 6.19
N ILE A 68 -11.53 -10.99 5.09
CA ILE A 68 -10.35 -10.15 4.89
C ILE A 68 -10.68 -8.65 5.01
N HIS A 69 -11.77 -8.22 4.39
CA HIS A 69 -12.21 -6.82 4.37
C HIS A 69 -12.80 -6.32 5.69
N LEU A 70 -13.06 -7.21 6.66
CA LEU A 70 -13.58 -6.82 7.96
C LEU A 70 -12.46 -6.75 8.99
N GLY A 71 -11.80 -7.88 9.25
CA GLY A 71 -10.83 -8.01 10.32
C GLY A 71 -9.38 -7.91 9.83
N ALA A 72 -9.02 -8.72 8.83
CA ALA A 72 -7.62 -8.90 8.45
C ALA A 72 -6.98 -7.59 7.95
N GLN A 73 -7.71 -6.79 7.17
CA GLN A 73 -7.24 -5.49 6.69
C GLN A 73 -6.88 -4.54 7.85
N VAL A 74 -7.72 -4.47 8.89
CA VAL A 74 -7.46 -3.63 10.08
C VAL A 74 -6.20 -4.10 10.82
N PHE A 75 -6.02 -5.41 10.97
CA PHE A 75 -4.83 -5.95 11.64
C PHE A 75 -3.54 -5.70 10.83
N VAL A 76 -3.59 -5.90 9.51
CA VAL A 76 -2.48 -5.62 8.61
C VAL A 76 -2.09 -4.14 8.64
N TRP A 77 -3.08 -3.24 8.63
CA TRP A 77 -2.84 -1.81 8.74
C TRP A 77 -2.23 -1.43 10.08
N ASN A 78 -2.72 -1.99 11.19
CA ASN A 78 -2.14 -1.76 12.50
C ASN A 78 -0.68 -2.22 12.60
N ASP A 79 -0.36 -3.43 12.11
CA ASP A 79 1.03 -3.92 12.07
C ASP A 79 1.91 -3.00 11.19
N CYS A 80 1.38 -2.55 10.05
CA CYS A 80 2.10 -1.64 9.14
C CYS A 80 2.42 -0.30 9.80
N ILE A 81 1.43 0.31 10.47
CA ILE A 81 1.62 1.55 11.24
C ILE A 81 2.72 1.36 12.29
N LEU A 82 2.70 0.25 13.03
CA LEU A 82 3.68 -0.03 14.07
C LEU A 82 5.09 -0.23 13.51
N ARG A 83 5.26 -0.90 12.36
CA ARG A 83 6.55 -1.07 11.68
C ARG A 83 7.10 0.25 11.12
N ALA A 84 6.22 1.08 10.58
CA ALA A 84 6.56 2.36 9.96
C ALA A 84 6.84 3.44 11.01
N LYS A 85 6.28 3.30 12.22
CA LYS A 85 6.43 4.27 13.32
C LYS A 85 7.90 4.51 13.65
N GLY A 86 8.31 5.77 13.57
CA GLY A 86 9.68 6.20 13.86
C GLY A 86 10.69 5.94 12.74
N ASN A 87 10.28 5.29 11.65
CA ASN A 87 11.14 4.95 10.51
C ASN A 87 10.71 5.63 9.20
N THR A 88 9.56 6.32 9.19
CA THR A 88 8.99 6.96 8.01
C THR A 88 8.38 8.31 8.39
N ASP A 89 8.49 9.29 7.50
CA ASP A 89 7.87 10.62 7.68
C ASP A 89 6.38 10.61 7.30
N TYR A 90 6.05 9.84 6.26
CA TYR A 90 4.70 9.65 5.76
C TYR A 90 4.42 8.17 5.53
N LEU A 91 3.22 7.73 5.90
CA LEU A 91 2.73 6.38 5.64
C LEU A 91 1.43 6.46 4.85
N ALA A 92 1.37 5.74 3.73
CA ALA A 92 0.14 5.49 3.00
C ALA A 92 -0.34 4.06 3.29
N LEU A 93 -1.60 3.93 3.68
CA LEU A 93 -2.33 2.67 3.72
C LEU A 93 -3.25 2.68 2.51
N SER A 94 -2.95 1.85 1.51
CA SER A 94 -3.60 1.88 0.21
C SER A 94 -3.82 0.46 -0.27
N ASP A 95 -4.97 0.21 -0.88
CA ASP A 95 -5.18 -1.03 -1.61
C ASP A 95 -4.37 -1.01 -2.91
N PHE A 96 -4.07 -2.20 -3.47
CA PHE A 96 -3.17 -2.31 -4.62
C PHE A 96 -3.72 -1.68 -5.90
N ASP A 97 -5.03 -1.47 -6.00
CA ASP A 97 -5.71 -0.87 -7.15
C ASP A 97 -5.98 0.64 -7.01
N GLU A 98 -5.53 1.24 -5.90
CA GLU A 98 -5.60 2.68 -5.67
C GLU A 98 -4.27 3.38 -5.98
N ILE A 99 -4.37 4.50 -6.69
CA ILE A 99 -3.23 5.36 -7.02
C ILE A 99 -3.58 6.82 -6.81
N PHE A 100 -2.56 7.60 -6.46
CA PHE A 100 -2.66 9.06 -6.44
C PHE A 100 -2.04 9.65 -7.69
N VAL A 101 -2.76 10.59 -8.30
CA VAL A 101 -2.29 11.35 -9.46
C VAL A 101 -2.21 12.81 -9.05
N ALA A 102 -1.00 13.37 -9.03
CA ALA A 102 -0.82 14.81 -8.92
C ALA A 102 -1.14 15.46 -10.28
N PHE A 103 -1.99 16.48 -10.30
CA PHE A 103 -2.44 17.16 -11.53
C PHE A 103 -1.47 18.23 -12.05
N ASP A 104 -0.34 18.43 -11.38
CA ASP A 104 0.71 19.39 -11.74
C ASP A 104 2.08 18.68 -11.82
N ASN A 105 3.14 19.45 -12.07
CA ASN A 105 4.50 18.91 -12.16
C ASN A 105 5.10 18.54 -10.79
N ARG A 106 4.29 18.43 -9.73
CA ARG A 106 4.74 18.01 -8.39
C ARG A 106 4.46 16.53 -8.18
N THR A 107 5.15 15.97 -7.20
CA THR A 107 4.82 14.64 -6.64
C THR A 107 3.76 14.80 -5.54
N LEU A 108 3.02 13.73 -5.21
CA LEU A 108 2.15 13.72 -4.03
C LEU A 108 2.91 14.17 -2.77
N LEU A 109 4.11 13.63 -2.56
CA LEU A 109 4.93 13.96 -1.39
C LEU A 109 5.26 15.46 -1.32
N SER A 110 5.68 16.06 -2.44
CA SER A 110 5.99 17.50 -2.47
C SER A 110 4.73 18.37 -2.36
N ALA A 111 3.58 17.91 -2.84
CA ALA A 111 2.31 18.60 -2.60
C ALA A 111 1.94 18.60 -1.10
N LEU A 112 2.07 17.45 -0.43
CA LEU A 112 1.83 17.30 1.01
C LEU A 112 2.80 18.18 1.83
N ASP A 113 4.10 18.11 1.53
CA ASP A 113 5.13 18.89 2.20
C ASP A 113 4.85 20.40 2.11
N ASN A 114 4.45 20.88 0.94
CA ASN A 114 4.14 22.29 0.75
C ASN A 114 2.95 22.73 1.64
N GLN A 115 1.87 21.94 1.67
CA GLN A 115 0.69 22.25 2.48
C GLN A 115 1.03 22.24 3.99
N LEU A 116 1.78 21.25 4.46
CA LEU A 116 2.15 21.13 5.88
C LEU A 116 3.17 22.18 6.32
N ARG A 117 4.02 22.67 5.40
CA ARG A 117 4.90 23.82 5.65
C ARG A 117 4.12 25.12 5.79
N GLU A 118 3.12 25.33 4.94
CA GLU A 118 2.25 26.52 4.98
C GLU A 118 1.38 26.56 6.25
N ASN A 119 0.85 25.41 6.67
CA ASN A 119 0.06 25.30 7.89
C ASN A 119 0.30 24.00 8.65
N LYS A 120 1.00 24.10 9.78
CA LYS A 120 1.31 22.96 10.66
C LYS A 120 0.11 22.41 11.44
N ASN A 121 -1.03 23.11 11.44
CA ASN A 121 -2.23 22.71 12.18
C ASN A 121 -3.25 21.97 11.31
N ILE A 122 -2.86 21.53 10.12
CA ILE A 122 -3.71 20.70 9.26
C ILE A 122 -3.90 19.33 9.94
N ALA A 123 -5.14 18.99 10.27
CA ALA A 123 -5.49 17.68 10.83
C ALA A 123 -5.83 16.64 9.75
N SER A 124 -6.28 17.08 8.57
CA SER A 124 -6.68 16.20 7.47
C SER A 124 -6.60 16.90 6.12
N ILE A 125 -6.23 16.15 5.07
CA ILE A 125 -6.27 16.59 3.68
C ILE A 125 -7.18 15.64 2.91
N MET A 126 -8.10 16.18 2.12
CA MET A 126 -9.01 15.39 1.30
C MET A 126 -8.63 15.53 -0.17
N PHE A 127 -8.62 14.40 -0.87
CA PHE A 127 -8.35 14.33 -2.30
C PHE A 127 -9.65 14.00 -3.05
N GLN A 128 -9.81 14.56 -4.25
CA GLN A 128 -10.88 14.14 -5.13
C GLN A 128 -10.58 12.74 -5.66
N SER A 129 -11.51 11.80 -5.45
CA SER A 129 -11.42 10.45 -5.98
C SER A 129 -12.32 10.29 -7.21
N THR A 130 -11.83 9.57 -8.21
CA THR A 130 -12.58 9.17 -9.40
C THR A 130 -12.13 7.81 -9.87
N TYR A 131 -13.04 7.04 -10.47
CA TYR A 131 -12.66 5.81 -11.16
C TYR A 131 -11.81 6.15 -12.39
N GLY A 132 -10.58 5.64 -12.43
CA GLY A 132 -9.68 5.75 -13.57
C GLY A 132 -9.71 4.48 -14.41
N GLN A 133 -9.64 4.63 -15.75
CA GLN A 133 -9.29 3.53 -16.64
C GLN A 133 -7.88 3.78 -17.17
N THR A 134 -6.94 2.91 -16.83
CA THR A 134 -5.61 2.90 -17.45
C THR A 134 -5.71 2.22 -18.82
N TYR A 135 -5.64 3.01 -19.89
CA TYR A 135 -5.50 2.47 -21.24
C TYR A 135 -4.04 2.09 -21.48
N VAL A 136 -3.80 0.84 -21.87
CA VAL A 136 -2.47 0.39 -22.32
C VAL A 136 -2.47 0.55 -23.84
N SER A 137 -1.71 1.50 -24.36
CA SER A 137 -1.44 1.68 -25.79
C SER A 137 -0.32 0.76 -26.26
#